data_AF-A0A2J8HR67-F1
#
_entry.id   AF-A0A2J8HR67-F1
#
_cell.length_a   1.000
_cell.length_b   1.000
_cell.length_c   1.000
_cell.angle_alpha   90.00
_cell.angle_beta   90.00
_cell.angle_gamma   90.00
#
_symmetry.space_group_name_H-M   'P 1'
#
loop_
_entity.id
_entity.type
_entity.pdbx_description
1 polymer ?
#
loop_
_entity_poly.entity_id
_entity_poly.type
_entity_poly.pdbx_seq_one_letter_code
_entity_poly.pdbx_strand_id
1 'polypeptide(L)' 'MSNKTLMTTKAAARIQSDEAKKNGGKVSKDSFAARAQRAADNNKKQGK' A
#
# COMPACT_ATOMS: atom_id res chain seq x y z
N MET A 1 4.71 17.71 17.35
CA MET A 1 5.20 16.48 16.68
C MET A 1 4.12 15.98 15.74
N SER A 2 4.36 15.95 14.43
CA SER A 2 3.35 15.49 13.47
C SER A 2 3.24 13.97 13.56
N ASN A 3 2.16 13.49 14.16
CA ASN A 3 1.86 12.07 14.34
C ASN A 3 1.38 11.48 13.00
N LYS A 4 2.29 11.40 12.02
CA LYS A 4 1.96 10.92 10.68
C LYS A 4 1.97 9.40 10.68
N THR A 5 0.78 8.80 10.61
CA THR A 5 0.64 7.35 10.42
C THR A 5 1.25 6.96 9.09
N LEU A 6 2.39 6.28 9.14
CA LEU A 6 3.07 5.76 7.96
C LEU A 6 2.29 4.57 7.39
N MET A 7 2.28 4.45 6.06
CA MET A 7 1.77 3.26 5.40
C MET A 7 2.67 2.08 5.74
N THR A 8 2.09 1.00 6.28
CA THR A 8 2.79 -0.24 6.62
C THR A 8 2.55 -1.30 5.55
N THR A 9 3.42 -2.30 5.46
CA THR A 9 3.25 -3.44 4.54
C THR A 9 1.94 -4.19 4.79
N LYS A 10 1.54 -4.34 6.06
CA LYS A 10 0.27 -4.97 6.45
C LYS A 10 -0.95 -4.16 5.96
N ALA A 11 -0.91 -2.84 6.09
CA ALA A 11 -1.99 -1.98 5.59
C ALA A 11 -2.05 -2.02 4.06
N ALA A 12 -0.90 -1.94 3.38
CA ALA A 12 -0.83 -2.00 1.94
C ALA A 12 -1.29 -3.36 1.36
N ALA A 13 -1.01 -4.47 2.06
CA ALA A 13 -1.50 -5.80 1.68
C ALA A 13 -3.03 -5.92 1.76
N ARG A 14 -3.65 -5.30 2.78
CA ARG A 14 -5.12 -5.24 2.88
C ARG A 14 -5.73 -4.47 1.72
N ILE A 15 -5.17 -3.29 1.41
CA ILE A 15 -5.61 -2.44 0.30
C ILE A 15 -5.49 -3.20 -1.04
N GLN A 16 -4.38 -3.91 -1.27
CA GLN A 16 -4.21 -4.74 -2.46
C GLN A 16 -5.24 -5.87 -2.55
N SER A 17 -5.49 -6.57 -1.45
CA SER A 17 -6.46 -7.67 -1.43
C SER A 17 -7.86 -7.20 -1.78
N ASP A 18 -8.29 -6.06 -1.23
CA ASP A 18 -9.63 -5.52 -1.47
C ASP A 18 -9.79 -5.05 -2.92
N GLU A 19 -8.77 -4.45 -3.52
CA GLU A 19 -8.80 -4.08 -4.92
C GLU A 19 -8.78 -5.31 -5.83
N ALA A 20 -7.91 -6.29 -5.55
CA ALA A 20 -7.84 -7.53 -6.31
C ALA A 20 -9.19 -8.27 -6.30
N LYS A 21 -9.86 -8.34 -5.14
CA LYS A 21 -11.21 -8.93 -5.05
C LYS A 21 -12.23 -8.23 -5.95
N LYS A 22 -12.16 -6.90 -6.04
CA LYS A 22 -13.08 -6.10 -6.88
C LYS A 22 -12.78 -6.25 -8.38
N ASN A 23 -11.53 -6.50 -8.74
CA ASN A 23 -11.04 -6.49 -10.12
C ASN A 23 -10.67 -7.90 -10.64
N GLY A 24 -11.25 -8.96 -10.06
CA GLY A 24 -11.03 -10.34 -10.53
C GLY A 24 -9.58 -10.84 -10.38
N GLY A 25 -8.94 -10.47 -9.28
CA GLY A 25 -7.56 -10.84 -8.94
C GLY A 25 -6.50 -9.87 -9.45
N LYS A 26 -6.89 -8.75 -10.09
CA LYS A 26 -5.95 -7.79 -10.69
C LYS A 26 -5.86 -6.50 -9.88
N VAL A 27 -4.69 -5.89 -9.83
CA VAL A 27 -4.48 -4.56 -9.27
C VAL A 27 -3.97 -3.65 -10.38
N SER A 28 -4.61 -2.51 -10.59
CA SER A 28 -4.17 -1.58 -11.64
C SER A 28 -2.93 -0.81 -11.19
N LYS A 29 -2.01 -0.50 -12.11
CA LYS A 29 -0.77 0.24 -11.79
C LYS A 29 -1.05 1.67 -11.34
N ASP A 30 -2.15 2.25 -11.80
CA ASP A 30 -2.54 3.62 -11.47
C ASP A 30 -3.44 3.68 -10.23
N SER A 31 -3.73 2.53 -9.63
CA SER A 31 -4.66 2.43 -8.52
C SER A 31 -4.10 2.93 -7.21
N PHE A 32 -5.00 3.14 -6.26
CA PHE A 32 -4.63 3.43 -4.89
C PHE A 32 -3.81 2.31 -4.25
N ALA A 33 -4.09 1.03 -4.53
CA ALA A 33 -3.31 -0.07 -3.97
C ALA A 33 -1.85 -0.07 -4.45
N ALA A 34 -1.61 0.25 -5.73
CA ALA A 34 -0.26 0.41 -6.26
C ALA A 34 0.50 1.54 -5.55
N ARG A 35 -0.18 2.67 -5.30
CA ARG A 35 0.40 3.79 -4.52
C ARG A 35 0.65 3.41 -3.05
N ALA A 36 -0.25 2.66 -2.43
CA ALA A 36 -0.11 2.20 -1.05
C ALA A 36 1.09 1.28 -0.87
N GLN A 37 1.31 0.33 -1.80
CA GLN A 37 2.51 -0.51 -1.79
C GLN A 37 3.78 0.31 -1.93
N ARG A 38 3.83 1.23 -2.90
CA ARG A 38 5.00 2.11 -3.09
C ARG A 38 5.31 2.89 -1.81
N ALA A 39 4.29 3.39 -1.11
CA ALA A 39 4.48 4.07 0.16
C ALA A 39 5.04 3.13 1.25
N ALA A 40 4.51 1.90 1.36
CA ALA A 40 5.02 0.91 2.31
C ALA A 40 6.49 0.54 2.03
N ASP A 41 6.86 0.34 0.77
CA ASP A 41 8.23 0.02 0.36
C ASP A 41 9.21 1.16 0.66
N ASN A 42 8.79 2.40 0.41
CA ASN A 42 9.60 3.58 0.74
C ASN A 42 9.77 3.74 2.25
N ASN A 43 8.73 3.51 3.04
CA ASN A 43 8.81 3.58 4.50
C ASN A 43 9.72 2.46 5.06
N LYS A 44 9.71 1.27 4.45
CA LYS A 44 10.64 0.18 4.80
C LYS A 44 12.10 0.55 4.50
N LYS A 45 12.35 1.34 3.45
CA LYS A 45 13.70 1.83 3.10
C LYS A 45 14.20 2.95 4.02
N GLN A 46 13.28 3.78 4.51
CA GLN A 46 13.60 4.93 5.39
C GLN A 46 13.78 4.53 6.86
N GLY A 47 13.36 3.33 7.26
CA GLY A 47 13.54 2.82 8.62
C GLY A 47 14.79 1.93 8.82
N LYS A 48 15.87 2.17 8.05
CA LYS A 48 17.11 1.41 8.14
C LYS A 48 18.29 2.31 8.52
#